data_AF-A0A5N6V5S8-F1
#
_entry.id   AF-A0A5N6V5S8-F1
#
_cell.length_a   1.000
_cell.length_b   1.000
_cell.length_c   1.000
_cell.angle_alpha   90.00
_cell.angle_beta   90.00
_cell.angle_gamma   90.00
#
_symmetry.space_group_name_H-M   'P 1'
#
loop_
_entity.id
_entity.type
_entity.pdbx_description
1 polymer ?
#
loop_
_entity_poly.entity_id
_entity_poly.type
_entity_poly.pdbx_seq_one_letter_code
_entity_poly.pdbx_strand_id
1 'polypeptide(L)'
;MGPPIEIQSWIQILHHWLSPNPQDQQITLNLLKQRLDGYAAITDAPGAQLVPELLELYPDAKVICTVRDPAAWTKSIDQVASLSTLWFLRVVLLPLTGMRHFVEYIDVLGGQWGAIVWGVDAHSADL
;
A
#
# COMPACT_ATOMS: atom_id res chain seq x y z
N MET A 1 8.77 -11.76 -11.28
CA MET A 1 8.61 -10.35 -10.87
C MET A 1 7.88 -9.66 -12.01
N GLY A 2 6.79 -8.95 -11.71
CA GLY A 2 6.09 -8.14 -12.70
C GLY A 2 6.95 -6.95 -13.17
N PRO A 3 6.46 -6.18 -14.16
CA PRO A 3 7.17 -4.99 -14.62
C PRO A 3 7.33 -3.97 -13.48
N PRO A 4 8.44 -3.19 -13.41
CA PRO A 4 8.67 -2.22 -12.34
C PRO A 4 7.58 -1.16 -12.19
N ILE A 5 6.79 -0.91 -13.25
CA ILE A 5 5.67 0.02 -13.23
C ILE A 5 4.65 -0.32 -12.14
N GLU A 6 4.48 -1.60 -11.79
CA GLU A 6 3.51 -2.03 -10.80
C GLU A 6 3.84 -1.45 -9.42
N ILE A 7 5.06 -1.72 -8.93
CA ILE A 7 5.50 -1.22 -7.62
C ILE A 7 5.61 0.31 -7.60
N GLN A 8 6.07 0.91 -8.69
CA GLN A 8 6.18 2.36 -8.81
C GLN A 8 4.81 3.05 -8.77
N SER A 9 3.81 2.46 -9.42
CA SER A 9 2.44 3.00 -9.40
C SER A 9 1.83 2.89 -8.01
N TRP A 10 2.06 1.78 -7.30
CA TRP A 10 1.60 1.64 -5.92
C TRP A 10 2.28 2.61 -4.96
N ILE A 11 3.58 2.87 -5.14
CA ILE A 11 4.29 3.93 -4.41
C ILE A 11 3.62 5.30 -4.65
N GLN A 12 3.31 5.63 -5.90
CA GLN A 12 2.62 6.87 -6.24
C GLN A 12 1.23 6.97 -5.62
N ILE A 13 0.42 5.90 -5.72
CA ILE A 13 -0.91 5.81 -5.08
C ILE A 13 -0.80 6.10 -3.59
N LEU A 14 0.16 5.48 -2.90
CA LEU A 14 0.33 5.64 -1.45
C LEU A 14 0.81 7.05 -1.07
N HIS A 15 1.72 7.65 -1.83
CA HIS A 15 2.13 9.04 -1.61
C HIS A 15 0.97 10.02 -1.76
N HIS A 16 0.17 9.88 -2.83
CA HIS A 16 -0.99 10.74 -3.06
C HIS A 16 -2.09 10.50 -2.03
N TRP A 17 -2.30 9.26 -1.60
CA TRP A 17 -3.26 8.93 -0.54
C TRP A 17 -2.87 9.52 0.82
N LEU A 18 -1.57 9.59 1.15
CA LEU A 18 -1.08 10.19 2.39
C LEU A 18 -1.08 11.74 2.35
N SER A 19 -1.18 12.34 1.17
CA SER A 19 -1.13 13.78 1.00
C SER A 19 -2.42 14.48 1.47
N PRO A 20 -2.34 15.68 2.10
CA PRO A 20 -3.51 16.49 2.45
C PRO A 20 -4.19 17.16 1.26
N ASN A 21 -3.60 17.12 0.07
CA ASN A 21 -4.09 17.87 -1.08
C ASN A 21 -5.34 17.18 -1.68
N PRO A 22 -6.49 17.87 -1.78
CA PRO A 22 -7.69 17.30 -2.39
C PRO A 22 -7.52 16.86 -3.85
N GLN A 23 -6.58 17.47 -4.59
CA GLN A 23 -6.29 17.06 -5.96
C GLN A 23 -5.64 15.66 -6.03
N ASP A 24 -4.92 15.26 -4.99
CA ASP A 24 -4.23 13.98 -4.93
C ASP A 24 -5.22 12.81 -4.79
N GLN A 25 -6.40 13.04 -4.20
CA GLN A 25 -7.48 12.04 -4.18
C GLN A 25 -7.86 11.60 -5.60
N GLN A 26 -8.04 12.54 -6.53
CA GLN A 26 -8.40 12.22 -7.91
C GLN A 26 -7.28 11.46 -8.63
N ILE A 27 -6.02 11.77 -8.31
CA ILE A 27 -4.86 11.07 -8.87
C ILE A 27 -4.85 9.61 -8.35
N THR A 28 -5.05 9.41 -7.06
CA THR A 28 -5.18 8.08 -6.44
C THR A 28 -6.27 7.26 -7.13
N LEU A 29 -7.47 7.81 -7.30
CA LEU A 29 -8.60 7.13 -7.96
C LEU A 29 -8.28 6.75 -9.41
N ASN A 30 -7.66 7.66 -10.17
CA ASN A 30 -7.29 7.40 -11.56
C ASN A 30 -6.23 6.29 -11.69
N LEU A 31 -5.20 6.32 -10.82
CA LEU A 31 -4.16 5.30 -10.80
C LEU A 31 -4.71 3.94 -10.36
N LEU A 32 -5.59 3.90 -9.36
CA LEU A 32 -6.26 2.67 -8.94
C LEU A 32 -7.07 2.06 -10.09
N LYS A 33 -7.91 2.87 -10.75
CA LYS A 33 -8.68 2.41 -11.91
C LYS A 33 -7.79 1.87 -13.02
N GLN A 34 -6.65 2.51 -13.29
CA GLN A 34 -5.72 2.08 -14.33
C GLN A 34 -4.97 0.79 -13.96
N ARG A 35 -4.59 0.62 -12.69
CA ARG A 35 -3.85 -0.58 -12.22
C ARG A 35 -4.75 -1.79 -12.02
N LEU A 36 -6.03 -1.57 -11.73
CA LEU A 36 -7.02 -2.63 -11.54
C LEU A 36 -7.82 -2.95 -12.81
N ASP A 37 -7.52 -2.32 -13.94
CA ASP A 37 -8.16 -2.65 -15.21
C ASP A 37 -7.91 -4.13 -15.59
N GLY A 38 -9.00 -4.81 -15.95
CA GLY A 38 -8.98 -6.25 -16.23
C GLY A 38 -8.98 -7.18 -15.02
N TYR A 39 -8.91 -6.66 -13.78
CA TYR A 39 -9.02 -7.47 -12.55
C TYR A 39 -10.45 -7.49 -12.02
N ALA A 40 -10.91 -8.66 -11.56
CA ALA A 40 -12.25 -8.82 -10.98
C ALA A 40 -12.31 -8.54 -9.47
N ALA A 41 -11.16 -8.56 -8.78
CA ALA A 41 -11.05 -8.37 -7.35
C ALA A 41 -9.63 -7.92 -6.96
N ILE A 42 -9.50 -7.33 -5.78
CA ILE A 42 -8.24 -6.97 -5.13
C ILE A 42 -8.24 -7.51 -3.70
N THR A 43 -7.07 -7.95 -3.24
CA THR A 43 -6.84 -8.49 -1.89
C THR A 43 -5.49 -8.01 -1.38
N ASP A 44 -5.27 -8.16 -0.06
CA ASP A 44 -3.99 -7.85 0.61
C ASP A 44 -3.62 -6.36 0.57
N ALA A 45 -2.55 -6.00 1.29
CA ALA A 45 -2.04 -4.64 1.35
C ALA A 45 -1.33 -4.24 0.04
N PRO A 46 -1.49 -3.00 -0.44
CA PRO A 46 -2.20 -1.88 0.19
C PRO A 46 -3.70 -1.81 -0.18
N GLY A 47 -4.16 -2.70 -1.06
CA GLY A 47 -5.51 -2.63 -1.62
C GLY A 47 -6.62 -2.79 -0.58
N ALA A 48 -6.42 -3.69 0.39
CA ALA A 48 -7.37 -3.94 1.47
C ALA A 48 -7.61 -2.73 2.38
N GLN A 49 -6.74 -1.73 2.35
CA GLN A 49 -6.82 -0.49 3.12
C GLN A 49 -7.53 0.64 2.36
N LEU A 50 -7.78 0.48 1.06
CA LEU A 50 -8.35 1.50 0.17
C LEU A 50 -9.85 1.27 -0.10
N VAL A 51 -10.57 0.71 0.88
CA VAL A 51 -11.99 0.35 0.73
C VAL A 51 -12.86 1.56 0.35
N PRO A 52 -12.69 2.76 0.95
CA PRO A 52 -13.48 3.93 0.54
C PRO A 52 -13.29 4.31 -0.93
N GLU A 53 -12.04 4.38 -1.40
CA GLU A 53 -11.67 4.74 -2.76
C GLU A 53 -12.14 3.68 -3.77
N LEU A 54 -12.05 2.39 -3.39
CA LEU A 54 -12.52 1.29 -4.21
C LEU A 54 -14.04 1.28 -4.34
N LEU A 55 -14.79 1.62 -3.29
CA LEU A 55 -16.24 1.75 -3.35
C LEU A 55 -16.70 3.01 -4.09
N GLU A 56 -15.89 4.06 -4.12
CA GLU A 56 -16.12 5.23 -4.99
C GLU A 56 -16.01 4.84 -6.47
N LEU A 57 -14.98 4.05 -6.84
CA LEU A 57 -14.77 3.58 -8.21
C LEU A 57 -15.74 2.49 -8.64
N TYR A 58 -16.08 1.58 -7.73
CA TYR A 58 -16.85 0.36 -8.00
C TYR A 58 -17.98 0.21 -6.96
N PRO A 59 -19.05 1.01 -7.04
CA PRO A 59 -20.10 1.07 -6.01
C PRO A 59 -20.87 -0.24 -5.82
N ASP A 60 -20.92 -1.08 -6.87
CA ASP A 60 -21.58 -2.40 -6.82
C ASP A 60 -20.66 -3.53 -6.30
N ALA A 61 -19.38 -3.22 -6.01
CA ALA A 61 -18.44 -4.21 -5.50
C ALA A 61 -18.81 -4.65 -4.09
N LYS A 62 -18.56 -5.93 -3.78
CA LYS A 62 -18.76 -6.48 -2.44
C LYS A 62 -17.43 -6.46 -1.68
N VAL A 63 -17.47 -6.02 -0.43
CA VAL A 63 -16.31 -6.04 0.47
C VAL A 63 -16.34 -7.33 1.30
N ILE A 64 -15.25 -8.09 1.26
CA ILE A 64 -15.08 -9.33 2.06
C ILE A 64 -14.00 -9.07 3.11
N CYS A 65 -14.37 -9.20 4.39
CA CYS A 65 -13.43 -9.09 5.52
C CYS A 65 -13.07 -10.49 6.03
N THR A 66 -11.83 -10.92 5.81
CA THR A 66 -11.31 -12.17 6.36
C THR A 66 -10.78 -11.93 7.77
N VAL A 67 -11.17 -12.79 8.72
CA VAL A 67 -10.79 -12.66 10.14
C VAL A 67 -10.10 -13.93 10.62
N ARG A 68 -9.20 -13.78 11.60
CA ARG A 68 -8.48 -14.86 12.27
C ARG A 68 -8.13 -14.45 13.70
N ASP A 69 -7.55 -15.37 14.48
CA ASP A 69 -7.05 -15.08 15.82
C ASP A 69 -6.09 -13.87 15.81
N PRO A 70 -6.37 -12.80 16.59
CA PRO A 70 -5.59 -11.57 16.57
C PRO A 70 -4.14 -11.77 16.99
N ALA A 71 -3.87 -12.54 18.05
CA ALA A 71 -2.51 -12.75 18.56
C ALA A 71 -1.65 -13.52 17.56
N ALA A 72 -2.21 -14.56 16.95
CA ALA A 72 -1.56 -15.30 15.87
C ALA A 72 -1.32 -14.41 14.65
N TRP A 73 -2.26 -13.51 14.31
CA TRP A 73 -2.10 -12.57 13.20
C TRP A 73 -0.98 -11.56 13.48
N THR A 74 -0.95 -10.94 14.67
CA THR A 74 0.11 -10.01 15.06
C THR A 74 1.48 -10.66 15.00
N LYS A 75 1.64 -11.86 15.57
CA LYS A 75 2.90 -12.62 15.47
C LYS A 75 3.33 -12.86 14.02
N SER A 76 2.38 -13.13 13.13
CA SER A 76 2.64 -13.36 11.71
C SER A 76 3.08 -12.08 10.99
N ILE A 77 2.40 -10.96 11.24
CA ILE A 77 2.72 -9.69 10.57
C ILE A 77 4.04 -9.10 11.09
N ASP A 78 4.33 -9.23 12.39
CA ASP A 78 5.59 -8.80 13.00
C ASP A 78 6.79 -9.51 12.36
N GLN A 79 6.66 -10.82 12.13
CA GLN A 79 7.71 -11.59 11.46
C GLN A 79 7.93 -11.09 10.02
N VAL A 80 6.86 -10.89 9.26
CA VAL A 80 6.96 -10.38 7.87
C VAL A 80 7.54 -8.97 7.84
N ALA A 81 7.12 -8.09 8.75
CA ALA A 81 7.62 -6.73 8.86
C ALA A 81 9.12 -6.71 9.18
N SER A 82 9.57 -7.50 10.18
CA SER A 82 10.97 -7.55 10.60
C SER A 82 11.95 -7.98 9.50
N LEU A 83 11.50 -8.85 8.58
CA LEU A 83 12.28 -9.31 7.44
C LEU A 83 12.26 -8.30 6.29
N SER A 84 11.18 -7.52 6.18
CA SER A 84 10.98 -6.54 5.10
C SER A 84 11.65 -5.19 5.37
N THR A 85 12.00 -4.89 6.63
CA THR A 85 12.61 -3.63 7.06
C THR A 85 14.12 -3.71 7.34
N LEU A 86 14.78 -4.80 6.91
CA LEU A 86 16.22 -4.97 7.09
C LEU A 86 17.00 -3.88 6.32
N TRP A 87 17.84 -3.13 7.05
CA TRP A 87 18.54 -1.95 6.53
C TRP A 87 19.36 -2.19 5.24
N PHE A 88 19.96 -3.38 5.11
CA PHE A 88 20.84 -3.72 3.97
C PHE A 88 20.08 -4.01 2.67
N LEU A 89 18.74 -4.17 2.73
CA LEU A 89 17.92 -4.44 1.54
C LEU A 89 18.03 -3.33 0.50
N ARG A 90 18.21 -2.07 0.92
CA ARG A 90 18.41 -0.94 -0.01
C ARG A 90 19.62 -1.16 -0.93
N VAL A 91 20.70 -1.73 -0.41
CA VAL A 91 21.93 -1.99 -1.16
C VAL A 91 21.80 -3.27 -1.99
N VAL A 92 21.29 -4.34 -1.39
CA VAL A 92 21.20 -5.67 -2.04
C VAL A 92 20.20 -5.67 -3.20
N LEU A 93 19.11 -4.91 -3.09
CA LEU A 93 18.06 -4.86 -4.12
C LEU A 93 18.35 -3.85 -5.23
N LEU A 94 19.33 -2.96 -5.07
CA LEU A 94 19.68 -1.92 -6.04
C LEU A 94 19.90 -2.43 -7.48
N PRO A 95 20.63 -3.55 -7.75
CA PRO A 95 20.81 -4.05 -9.12
C PRO A 95 19.54 -4.65 -9.73
N LEU A 96 18.52 -4.95 -8.92
CA LEU A 96 17.28 -5.54 -9.37
C LEU A 96 16.29 -4.43 -9.76
N THR A 97 16.12 -4.22 -11.06
CA THR A 97 15.32 -3.11 -11.61
C THR A 97 13.90 -3.00 -11.08
N GLY A 98 13.24 -4.13 -10.78
CA GLY A 98 11.93 -4.15 -10.12
C GLY A 98 11.99 -3.98 -8.60
N MET A 99 12.96 -4.61 -7.94
CA MET A 99 13.01 -4.71 -6.47
C MET A 99 13.75 -3.58 -5.78
N ARG A 100 14.52 -2.76 -6.50
CA ARG A 100 15.17 -1.57 -5.92
C ARG A 100 14.18 -0.59 -5.27
N HIS A 101 12.91 -0.64 -5.68
CA HIS A 101 11.81 0.16 -5.14
C HIS A 101 11.14 -0.48 -3.92
N PHE A 102 11.49 -1.72 -3.55
CA PHE A 102 10.85 -2.45 -2.47
C PHE A 102 10.93 -1.72 -1.14
N VAL A 103 12.09 -1.15 -0.81
CA VAL A 103 12.23 -0.47 0.49
C VAL A 103 11.39 0.80 0.56
N GLU A 104 11.38 1.59 -0.51
CA GLU A 104 10.50 2.77 -0.63
C GLU A 104 9.03 2.36 -0.49
N TYR A 105 8.62 1.29 -1.18
CA TYR A 105 7.27 0.74 -1.08
C TYR A 105 6.90 0.32 0.35
N ILE A 106 7.80 -0.36 1.07
CA ILE A 106 7.57 -0.75 2.47
C ILE A 106 7.48 0.48 3.39
N ASP A 107 8.30 1.50 3.16
CA ASP A 107 8.29 2.74 3.95
C ASP A 107 6.94 3.46 3.81
N VAL A 108 6.45 3.67 2.58
CA VAL A 108 5.14 4.33 2.34
C VAL A 108 3.96 3.47 2.78
N LEU A 109 4.06 2.14 2.65
CA LEU A 109 3.07 1.22 3.18
C LEU A 109 2.97 1.33 4.69
N GLY A 110 4.11 1.42 5.38
CA GLY A 110 4.17 1.70 6.83
C GLY A 110 3.44 3.00 7.20
N GLY A 111 3.57 4.04 6.38
CA GLY A 111 2.81 5.29 6.53
C GLY A 111 1.29 5.09 6.47
N GLN A 112 0.79 4.34 5.48
CA GLN A 112 -0.64 4.01 5.36
C GLN A 112 -1.15 3.25 6.59
N TRP A 113 -0.40 2.25 7.04
CA TRP A 113 -0.72 1.49 8.26
C TRP A 113 -0.74 2.39 9.50
N GLY A 114 0.23 3.30 9.63
CA GLY A 114 0.28 4.28 10.72
C GLY A 114 -0.94 5.20 10.74
N ALA A 115 -1.35 5.70 9.58
CA ALA A 115 -2.54 6.54 9.46
C ALA A 115 -3.82 5.82 9.85
N ILE A 116 -3.99 4.57 9.40
CA ILE A 116 -5.22 3.79 9.66
C ILE A 116 -5.30 3.28 11.09
N VAL A 117 -4.20 2.70 11.62
CA VAL A 117 -4.22 2.03 12.92
C VAL A 117 -4.12 3.03 14.06
N TRP A 118 -3.28 4.05 13.91
CA TRP A 118 -2.96 4.98 15.00
C TRP A 118 -3.61 6.35 14.84
N GLY A 119 -4.30 6.59 13.72
CA GLY A 119 -4.85 7.92 13.43
C GLY A 119 -3.75 9.00 13.42
N VAL A 120 -2.48 8.62 13.19
CA VAL A 120 -1.43 9.60 12.95
C VAL A 120 -1.87 10.33 11.70
N ASP A 121 -1.98 11.66 11.76
CA ASP A 121 -2.30 12.44 10.57
C ASP A 121 -1.35 11.98 9.47
N ALA A 122 -1.91 11.50 8.35
CA ALA A 122 -1.12 11.21 7.15
C ALA A 122 -0.27 12.45 6.75
N HIS A 123 -0.65 13.62 7.29
CA HIS A 123 -0.12 14.95 7.12
C HIS A 123 0.99 15.36 8.11
N SER A 124 1.37 14.51 9.09
CA SER A 124 2.40 14.85 10.10
C SER A 124 3.68 14.01 10.02
N ALA A 125 3.79 13.08 9.08
CA ALA A 125 4.97 12.24 8.93
C ALA A 125 6.05 12.93 8.07
N ASP A 126 6.60 14.04 8.59
CA ASP A 126 7.95 14.46 8.21
C ASP A 126 8.95 13.52 8.90
N LEU A 127 9.58 12.63 8.12
CA LEU A 127 10.84 11.95 8.44
C LEU A 127 11.79 12.06 7.26
#